data_AF-X1P208-F1
#
_entry.id   AF-X1P208-F1
#
_cell.length_a   1.000
_cell.length_b   1.000
_cell.length_c   1.000
_cell.angle_alpha   90.00
_cell.angle_beta   90.00
_cell.angle_gamma   90.00
#
_symmetry.space_group_name_H-M   'P 1'
#
loop_
_entity.id
_entity.type
_entity.pdbx_description
1 polymer ?
#
loop_
_entity_poly.entity_id
_entity_poly.type
_entity_poly.pdbx_seq_one_letter_code
_entity_poly.pdbx_strand_id
1 'polypeptide(L)'
;PVTGLVEVLNRYQVKQVLHPDLDFESDIYDEWLSLVEDIKGTIAQAGQQIDLGEGVVIKVLNPQIPHLAGTESDTDNNGMVLHINMGEVSFLLTADIMWEAEFELITHQANLTNTVLKVAHHGSAT
;
A
#
# COMPACT_ATOMS: atom_id res chain seq x y z
N PRO A 1 6.49 -8.29 -4.74
CA PRO A 1 7.92 -8.53 -4.50
C PRO A 1 8.78 -7.32 -4.90
N VAL A 2 9.64 -6.85 -3.99
CA VAL A 2 10.53 -5.69 -4.19
C VAL A 2 11.49 -5.88 -5.37
N THR A 3 11.86 -7.12 -5.69
CA THR A 3 12.70 -7.47 -6.86
C THR A 3 12.17 -6.90 -8.18
N GLY A 4 10.84 -6.85 -8.36
CA GLY A 4 10.25 -6.27 -9.58
C GLY A 4 10.37 -4.74 -9.63
N LEU A 5 10.42 -4.08 -8.46
CA LEU A 5 10.51 -2.62 -8.36
C LEU A 5 11.90 -2.11 -8.71
N VAL A 6 12.96 -2.84 -8.33
CA VAL A 6 14.34 -2.52 -8.72
C VAL A 6 14.46 -2.36 -10.24
N GLU A 7 13.85 -3.27 -10.99
CA GLU A 7 13.89 -3.19 -12.45
C GLU A 7 13.05 -2.04 -13.03
N VAL A 8 12.01 -1.59 -12.33
CA VAL A 8 11.24 -0.39 -12.72
C VAL A 8 12.12 0.85 -12.61
N LEU A 9 12.92 0.97 -11.54
CA LEU A 9 13.85 2.08 -11.35
C LEU A 9 14.93 2.14 -12.45
N ASN A 10 15.40 0.98 -12.91
CA ASN A 10 16.38 0.90 -14.00
C ASN A 10 15.82 1.30 -15.37
N ARG A 11 14.51 1.11 -15.59
CA ARG A 11 13.88 1.32 -16.91
C ARG A 11 13.17 2.65 -17.07
N TYR A 12 12.71 3.23 -15.96
CA TYR A 12 11.87 4.42 -15.97
C TYR A 12 12.44 5.51 -15.08
N GLN A 13 12.27 6.76 -15.50
CA GLN A 13 12.54 7.89 -14.63
C GLN A 13 11.41 8.03 -13.60
N VAL A 14 11.56 7.37 -12.46
CA VAL A 14 10.62 7.43 -11.35
C VAL A 14 10.77 8.75 -10.60
N LYS A 15 9.67 9.50 -10.47
CA LYS A 15 9.67 10.83 -9.81
C LYS A 15 9.35 10.77 -8.32
N GLN A 16 8.64 9.74 -7.89
CA GLN A 16 8.18 9.59 -6.51
C GLN A 16 7.95 8.11 -6.21
N VAL A 17 8.25 7.72 -4.98
CA VAL A 17 7.97 6.39 -4.43
C VAL A 17 7.04 6.56 -3.22
N LEU A 18 5.97 5.79 -3.19
CA LEU A 18 5.07 5.67 -2.03
C LEU A 18 5.35 4.33 -1.38
N HIS A 19 5.72 4.32 -0.10
CA HIS A 19 6.07 3.09 0.63
C HIS A 19 5.69 3.21 2.11
N PRO A 20 5.41 2.11 2.83
CA PRO A 20 5.13 2.18 4.25
C PRO A 20 6.42 2.46 5.05
N ASP A 21 6.26 2.96 6.27
CA ASP A 21 7.35 3.13 7.24
C ASP A 21 7.52 1.84 8.05
N LEU A 22 7.90 0.77 7.36
CA LEU A 22 8.10 -0.55 7.96
C LEU A 22 9.57 -0.95 7.78
N ASP A 23 10.16 -1.40 8.88
CA ASP A 23 11.48 -2.01 8.87
C ASP A 23 11.34 -3.47 8.43
N PHE A 24 11.93 -3.80 7.28
CA PHE A 24 12.04 -5.17 6.80
C PHE A 24 13.50 -5.60 6.84
N GLU A 25 13.81 -6.67 7.58
CA GLU A 25 15.13 -7.28 7.54
C GLU A 25 15.27 -8.12 6.25
N SER A 26 15.80 -7.51 5.18
CA SER A 26 16.04 -8.19 3.92
C SER A 26 17.11 -7.49 3.07
N ASP A 27 18.11 -8.24 2.61
CA ASP A 27 19.15 -7.73 1.70
C ASP A 27 18.57 -7.02 0.44
N ILE A 28 17.45 -7.52 -0.08
CA ILE A 28 16.77 -6.94 -1.25
C ILE A 28 16.04 -5.65 -0.89
N TYR A 29 15.54 -5.54 0.33
CA TYR A 29 14.91 -4.31 0.81
C TYR A 29 15.96 -3.22 1.03
N ASP A 30 17.13 -3.57 1.58
CA ASP A 30 18.25 -2.65 1.73
C ASP A 30 18.75 -2.14 0.36
N GLU A 31 18.87 -3.04 -0.62
CA GLU A 31 19.20 -2.64 -2.00
C GLU A 31 18.16 -1.68 -2.55
N TRP A 32 16.86 -1.98 -2.38
CA TRP A 32 15.79 -1.11 -2.82
C TRP A 32 15.83 0.26 -2.15
N LEU A 33 16.06 0.32 -0.82
CA LEU A 33 16.22 1.57 -0.07
C LEU A 33 17.36 2.42 -0.64
N SER A 34 18.50 1.79 -0.96
CA SER A 34 19.64 2.51 -1.55
C SER A 34 19.33 3.08 -2.94
N LEU A 35 18.50 2.40 -3.73
CA LEU A 35 18.14 2.86 -5.08
C LEU A 35 17.10 3.98 -5.08
N VAL A 36 16.29 4.08 -4.02
CA VAL A 36 15.25 5.11 -3.90
C VAL A 36 15.70 6.31 -3.05
N GLU A 37 16.91 6.32 -2.49
CA GLU A 37 17.43 7.39 -1.64
C GLU A 37 17.39 8.76 -2.33
N ASP A 38 17.74 8.82 -3.62
CA ASP A 38 17.73 10.05 -4.42
C ASP A 38 16.36 10.36 -5.06
N ILE A 39 15.36 9.51 -4.84
CA ILE A 39 14.00 9.68 -5.36
C ILE A 39 13.12 10.24 -4.24
N LYS A 40 12.16 11.11 -4.58
CA LYS A 40 11.21 11.62 -3.60
C LYS A 40 10.44 10.46 -2.95
N GLY A 41 10.80 10.11 -1.72
CA GLY A 41 10.06 9.17 -0.88
C GLY A 41 8.81 9.82 -0.26
N THR A 42 7.74 9.06 -0.16
CA THR A 42 6.54 9.44 0.60
C THR A 42 6.12 8.26 1.43
N ILE A 43 6.04 8.46 2.73
CA ILE A 43 5.54 7.45 3.65
C ILE A 43 4.04 7.31 3.48
N ALA A 44 3.58 6.11 3.15
CA ALA A 44 2.18 5.76 3.02
C ALA A 44 1.53 5.68 4.40
N GLN A 45 0.45 6.44 4.60
CA GLN A 45 -0.30 6.47 5.86
C GLN A 45 -1.79 6.62 5.57
N ALA A 46 -2.61 5.93 6.37
CA ALA A 46 -4.06 6.02 6.28
C ALA A 46 -4.54 7.48 6.34
N GLY A 47 -5.47 7.84 5.45
CA GLY A 47 -6.01 9.19 5.32
C GLY A 47 -5.29 10.08 4.32
N GLN A 48 -4.14 9.66 3.78
CA GLN A 48 -3.48 10.39 2.69
C GLN A 48 -4.27 10.30 1.39
N GLN A 49 -4.20 11.38 0.62
CA GLN A 49 -4.74 11.46 -0.73
C GLN A 49 -3.67 11.96 -1.70
N ILE A 50 -3.51 11.27 -2.83
CA ILE A 50 -2.56 11.57 -3.88
C ILE A 50 -3.36 11.79 -5.17
N ASP A 51 -3.28 13.01 -5.69
CA ASP A 51 -3.87 13.37 -6.98
C ASP A 51 -2.86 13.09 -8.09
N LEU A 52 -3.23 12.21 -9.02
CA LEU A 52 -2.41 11.87 -10.19
C LEU A 52 -2.76 12.73 -11.42
N GLY A 53 -3.71 13.65 -11.30
CA GLY A 53 -4.25 14.44 -12.40
C GLY A 53 -5.39 13.70 -13.12
N GLU A 54 -6.04 14.43 -14.04
CA GLU A 54 -7.11 13.89 -14.91
C GLU A 54 -8.28 13.23 -14.13
N GLY A 55 -8.50 13.65 -12.89
CA GLY A 55 -9.55 13.10 -12.02
C GLY A 55 -9.18 11.76 -11.37
N VAL A 56 -7.92 11.31 -11.49
CA VAL A 56 -7.43 10.08 -10.84
C VAL A 56 -6.89 10.41 -9.45
N VAL A 57 -7.50 9.80 -8.44
CA VAL A 57 -7.14 10.02 -7.04
C VAL A 57 -6.86 8.69 -6.36
N ILE A 58 -5.71 8.58 -5.70
CA ILE A 58 -5.40 7.49 -4.78
C ILE A 58 -5.65 7.96 -3.35
N LYS A 59 -6.43 7.18 -2.59
CA LYS A 59 -6.53 7.28 -1.14
C LYS A 59 -5.78 6.12 -0.50
N VAL A 60 -4.95 6.42 0.47
CA VAL A 60 -4.28 5.41 1.29
C VAL A 60 -5.20 5.11 2.48
N LEU A 61 -5.60 3.85 2.63
CA LEU A 61 -6.48 3.38 3.71
C LEU A 61 -5.71 2.63 4.81
N ASN A 62 -4.54 2.08 4.49
CA ASN A 62 -3.62 1.39 5.40
C ASN A 62 -2.18 1.58 4.89
N PRO A 63 -1.12 1.59 5.73
CA PRO A 63 -1.10 1.33 7.18
C PRO A 63 -1.72 2.45 8.02
N GLN A 64 -2.31 2.07 9.16
CA GLN A 64 -2.77 3.01 10.18
C GLN A 64 -1.63 3.47 11.10
N ILE A 65 -1.85 4.55 11.86
CA ILE A 65 -0.91 5.02 12.88
C ILE A 65 -1.62 5.06 14.23
N PRO A 66 -1.11 4.34 15.25
CA PRO A 66 0.07 3.48 15.22
C PRO A 66 -0.12 2.22 14.35
N HIS A 67 0.97 1.65 13.85
CA HIS A 67 0.95 0.36 13.12
C HIS A 67 0.32 -0.74 13.98
N LEU A 68 -0.31 -1.71 13.31
CA LEU A 68 -0.74 -2.95 13.96
C LEU A 68 0.47 -3.70 14.49
N ALA A 69 0.33 -4.24 15.70
CA ALA A 69 1.39 -4.99 16.38
C ALA A 69 0.77 -6.16 17.15
N GLY A 70 1.48 -7.29 17.21
CA GLY A 70 1.01 -8.49 17.89
C GLY A 70 -0.12 -9.23 17.17
N THR A 71 -0.20 -9.08 15.85
CA THR A 71 -1.12 -9.81 14.96
C THR A 71 -0.49 -11.11 14.46
N GLU A 72 -1.22 -11.89 13.67
CA GLU A 72 -0.64 -13.08 13.01
C GLU A 72 0.57 -12.73 12.12
N SER A 73 0.51 -11.60 11.41
CA SER A 73 1.62 -11.06 10.63
C SER A 73 1.56 -9.53 10.62
N ASP A 74 2.36 -8.89 11.48
CA ASP A 74 2.42 -7.42 11.55
C ASP A 74 2.90 -6.82 10.22
N THR A 75 3.80 -7.50 9.52
CA THR A 75 4.23 -7.12 8.17
C THR A 75 3.06 -7.05 7.19
N ASP A 76 2.26 -8.12 7.10
CA ASP A 76 1.19 -8.20 6.11
C ASP A 76 0.01 -7.28 6.49
N ASN A 77 -0.33 -7.22 7.78
CA ASN A 77 -1.41 -6.40 8.29
C ASN A 77 -1.12 -4.89 8.20
N ASN A 78 0.15 -4.48 8.10
CA ASN A 78 0.52 -3.11 7.78
C ASN A 78 0.79 -2.87 6.29
N GLY A 79 0.37 -3.81 5.42
CA GLY A 79 0.42 -3.66 3.96
C GLY A 79 -0.41 -2.49 3.44
N MET A 80 0.04 -1.86 2.36
CA MET A 80 -0.65 -0.68 1.82
C MET A 80 -1.99 -1.03 1.16
N VAL A 81 -3.08 -0.51 1.73
CA VAL A 81 -4.42 -0.63 1.16
C VAL A 81 -4.75 0.66 0.43
N LEU A 82 -5.05 0.55 -0.85
CA LEU A 82 -5.25 1.71 -1.74
C LEU A 82 -6.67 1.68 -2.34
N HIS A 83 -7.37 2.80 -2.22
CA HIS A 83 -8.58 3.06 -2.99
C HIS A 83 -8.25 4.03 -4.12
N ILE A 84 -8.43 3.57 -5.36
CA ILE A 84 -8.13 4.36 -6.57
C ILE A 84 -9.45 4.75 -7.21
N ASN A 85 -9.73 6.04 -7.31
CA ASN A 85 -10.90 6.57 -8.01
C ASN A 85 -10.47 7.11 -9.39
N MET A 86 -11.20 6.70 -10.43
CA MET A 86 -11.00 7.13 -11.82
C MET A 86 -12.35 7.52 -12.44
N GLY A 87 -13.09 8.40 -11.75
CA GLY A 87 -14.44 8.81 -12.16
C GLY A 87 -15.48 7.75 -11.82
N GLU A 88 -16.03 7.08 -12.83
CA GLU A 88 -17.08 6.06 -12.64
C GLU A 88 -16.54 4.70 -12.17
N VAL A 89 -15.24 4.46 -12.35
CA VAL A 89 -14.58 3.21 -11.94
C VAL A 89 -13.70 3.48 -10.73
N SER A 90 -13.77 2.58 -9.76
CA SER A 90 -12.90 2.58 -8.60
C SER A 90 -12.36 1.20 -8.27
N PHE A 91 -11.14 1.17 -7.75
CA PHE A 91 -10.43 -0.04 -7.36
C PHE A 91 -10.12 0.00 -5.87
N LEU A 92 -10.30 -1.13 -5.20
CA LEU A 92 -9.75 -1.38 -3.88
C LEU A 92 -8.66 -2.44 -4.00
N LEU A 93 -7.41 -2.05 -3.73
CA LEU A 93 -6.25 -2.91 -3.73
C LEU A 93 -5.84 -3.15 -2.28
N THR A 94 -6.03 -4.37 -1.78
CA THR A 94 -5.96 -4.67 -0.34
C THR A 94 -4.61 -5.19 0.15
N ALA A 95 -3.57 -5.22 -0.70
CA ALA A 95 -2.33 -5.93 -0.38
C ALA A 95 -2.62 -7.35 0.15
N ASP A 96 -1.76 -7.87 1.01
CA ASP A 96 -1.90 -9.21 1.59
C ASP A 96 -2.34 -9.14 3.06
N ILE A 97 -3.10 -8.09 3.41
CA ILE A 97 -3.67 -7.90 4.75
C ILE A 97 -4.46 -9.14 5.19
N MET A 98 -4.48 -9.38 6.49
CA MET A 98 -5.25 -10.47 7.12
C MET A 98 -6.45 -9.90 7.88
N TRP A 99 -7.19 -10.77 8.57
CA TRP A 99 -8.45 -10.42 9.21
C TRP A 99 -8.33 -9.27 10.22
N GLU A 100 -7.20 -9.11 10.91
CA GLU A 100 -7.01 -8.00 11.86
C GLU A 100 -7.09 -6.64 11.14
N ALA A 101 -6.36 -6.49 10.04
CA ALA A 101 -6.38 -5.27 9.25
C ALA A 101 -7.69 -5.09 8.48
N GLU A 102 -8.32 -6.17 7.99
CA GLU A 102 -9.67 -6.09 7.41
C GLU A 102 -10.69 -5.58 8.44
N PHE A 103 -10.62 -6.06 9.68
CA PHE A 103 -11.48 -5.64 10.77
C PHE A 103 -11.27 -4.16 11.13
N GLU A 104 -10.02 -3.70 11.17
CA GLU A 104 -9.69 -2.28 11.40
C GLU A 104 -10.28 -1.37 10.31
N LEU A 105 -10.18 -1.76 9.03
CA LEU A 105 -10.75 -0.99 7.92
C LEU A 105 -12.27 -0.86 8.01
N ILE A 106 -12.95 -1.95 8.38
CA ILE A 106 -14.42 -1.97 8.53
C ILE A 106 -14.86 -1.11 9.72
N THR A 107 -14.17 -1.23 10.87
CA THR A 107 -14.52 -0.50 12.09
C THR A 107 -14.30 1.01 11.97
N HIS A 108 -13.28 1.43 11.22
CA HIS A 108 -13.00 2.85 10.96
C HIS A 108 -13.89 3.48 9.88
N GLN A 109 -14.94 2.79 9.43
CA GLN A 109 -15.88 3.26 8.40
C GLN A 109 -15.16 3.74 7.13
N ALA A 110 -14.06 3.08 6.76
CA ALA A 110 -13.46 3.32 5.46
C ALA A 110 -14.55 3.12 4.41
N ASN A 111 -14.74 4.09 3.50
CA ASN A 111 -15.68 3.88 2.40
C ASN A 111 -15.06 2.87 1.42
N LEU A 112 -15.35 1.59 1.65
CA LEU A 112 -14.90 0.46 0.84
C LEU A 112 -15.79 0.22 -0.38
N THR A 113 -16.73 1.13 -0.70
CA THR A 113 -17.51 0.99 -1.92
C THR A 113 -16.59 1.17 -3.11
N ASN A 114 -16.44 0.12 -3.90
CA ASN A 114 -15.60 0.11 -5.09
C ASN A 114 -16.24 -0.67 -6.24
N THR A 115 -15.78 -0.42 -7.46
CA THR A 115 -16.19 -1.17 -8.65
C THR A 115 -15.46 -2.51 -8.75
N VAL A 116 -14.16 -2.53 -8.42
CA VAL A 116 -13.28 -3.70 -8.52
C VAL A 116 -12.50 -3.89 -7.23
N LEU A 117 -12.49 -5.11 -6.71
CA LEU A 117 -11.73 -5.51 -5.53
C LEU A 117 -10.64 -6.51 -5.94
N LYS A 118 -9.38 -6.23 -5.61
CA LYS A 118 -8.36 -7.28 -5.49
C LYS A 118 -8.55 -7.90 -4.11
N VAL A 119 -8.89 -9.19 -4.05
CA VAL A 119 -9.04 -9.89 -2.77
C VAL A 119 -7.71 -9.90 -2.00
N ALA A 120 -7.78 -9.74 -0.69
CA ALA A 120 -6.61 -9.77 0.17
C ALA A 120 -5.92 -11.14 0.09
N HIS A 121 -4.60 -11.15 0.29
CA HIS A 121 -3.78 -12.34 0.50
C HIS A 121 -4.06 -13.49 -0.49
N HIS A 122 -4.25 -13.15 -1.77
CA HIS A 122 -4.56 -14.12 -2.84
C HIS A 122 -5.85 -14.93 -2.63
N GLY A 123 -6.74 -14.49 -1.75
CA GLY A 123 -7.99 -15.18 -1.42
C GLY A 123 -7.81 -16.37 -0.49
N SER A 124 -6.73 -16.41 0.32
CA SER A 124 -6.64 -17.37 1.42
C SER A 124 -7.78 -17.17 2.41
N ALA A 125 -8.07 -18.21 3.20
CA ALA A 125 -8.93 -18.06 4.37
C ALA A 125 -8.14 -17.29 5.42
N THR A 126 -8.15 -15.95 5.29
CA THR A 126 -7.70 -14.99 6.30
C THR A 126 -8.78 -14.78 7.33
#